data_AF-A0A1G3P7M3-F1
#
_entry.id   AF-A0A1G3P7M3-F1
#
_cell.length_a   1.000
_cell.length_b   1.000
_cell.length_c   1.000
_cell.angle_alpha   90.00
_cell.angle_beta   90.00
_cell.angle_gamma   90.00
#
_symmetry.space_group_name_H-M   'P 1'
#
loop_
_entity.id
_entity.type
_entity.pdbx_description
1 polymer ?
#
loop_
_entity_poly.entity_id
_entity_poly.type
_entity_poly.pdbx_seq_one_letter_code
_entity_poly.pdbx_strand_id
1 'polypeptide(L)'
;KHDRVVVDGQYKVNLFLEGPIIPLDYPKTSIYYNPERPPINADFTDIKITDILAKFNKKMESFVTTNKIQMMRNYTAKNFIEKLAIDTGKIVFIPNTATELNIKTGDDIPINICRKNDWIDFEKKLNNTQDTYINKALSTYMVELKEKGVFSIAVVPVIYREYVVALITLVNDYKKAKLVDYSILKYTEQFSKIMTYSLKHGGYFKAEIGNKIEHETKMFDISPGGLSILSDGPLLEEKLTIDDNIEMELNFENKKISVLSKYVRKQEKLLNLIYGFMFINISIEDYSFIENRFIKK
;
A
#
# COMPACT_ATOMS: atom_id res chain seq x y z
N LYS A 1 -18.01 -26.41 19.17
CA LYS A 1 -17.70 -25.37 20.19
C LYS A 1 -16.95 -26.12 21.28
N HIS A 2 -15.64 -25.91 21.41
CA HIS A 2 -14.84 -26.62 22.41
C HIS A 2 -14.93 -25.89 23.74
N ASP A 3 -14.98 -26.65 24.83
CA ASP A 3 -14.84 -26.08 26.17
C ASP A 3 -13.46 -25.43 26.30
N ARG A 4 -13.43 -24.24 26.90
CA ARG A 4 -12.21 -23.47 27.13
C ARG A 4 -11.79 -23.65 28.58
N VAL A 5 -10.51 -23.91 28.78
CA VAL A 5 -9.93 -24.05 30.12
C VAL A 5 -9.17 -22.78 30.45
N VAL A 6 -9.52 -22.15 31.57
CA VAL A 6 -8.77 -21.01 32.10
C VAL A 6 -7.47 -21.54 32.71
N VAL A 7 -6.34 -21.01 32.24
CA VAL A 7 -4.99 -21.36 32.71
C VAL A 7 -4.29 -20.19 33.40
N ASP A 8 -4.91 -19.00 33.37
CA ASP A 8 -4.56 -17.80 34.14
C ASP A 8 -3.06 -17.50 34.25
N GLY A 9 -2.38 -17.52 33.09
CA GLY A 9 -0.97 -17.19 32.97
C GLY A 9 0.02 -18.28 33.38
N GLN A 10 -0.45 -19.51 33.64
CA GLN A 10 0.41 -20.67 33.88
C GLN A 10 1.34 -20.97 32.70
N TYR A 11 0.89 -20.71 31.47
CA TYR A 11 1.63 -20.97 30.24
C TYR A 11 1.94 -19.68 29.49
N LYS A 12 3.05 -19.71 28.76
CA LYS A 12 3.51 -18.58 27.94
C LYS A 12 3.22 -18.84 26.47
N VAL A 13 3.09 -17.75 25.73
CA VAL A 13 2.96 -17.77 24.27
C VAL A 13 3.81 -16.66 23.68
N ASN A 14 4.58 -17.00 22.66
CA ASN A 14 5.38 -16.04 21.92
C ASN A 14 4.64 -15.72 20.63
N LEU A 15 4.28 -14.45 20.46
CA LEU A 15 3.69 -13.93 19.23
C LEU A 15 4.81 -13.41 18.34
N PHE A 16 4.79 -13.78 17.06
CA PHE A 16 5.73 -13.25 16.07
C PHE A 16 5.04 -12.15 15.28
N LEU A 17 5.16 -10.91 15.76
CA LEU A 17 4.53 -9.72 15.18
C LEU A 17 5.41 -9.13 14.06
N GLU A 18 4.81 -8.46 13.08
CA GLU A 18 5.60 -7.70 12.10
C GLU A 18 6.36 -6.55 12.79
N GLY A 19 7.66 -6.50 12.54
CA GLY A 19 8.55 -5.45 13.04
C GLY A 19 8.14 -4.04 12.62
N PRO A 20 8.79 -3.00 13.15
CA PRO A 20 8.59 -1.66 12.64
C PRO A 20 8.89 -1.65 11.13
N ILE A 21 8.07 -0.93 10.37
CA ILE A 21 8.31 -0.73 8.95
C ILE A 21 9.62 0.04 8.84
N ILE A 22 10.62 -0.55 8.20
CA ILE A 22 11.87 0.16 7.91
C ILE A 22 11.49 1.26 6.91
N PRO A 23 11.83 2.54 7.16
CA PRO A 23 11.51 3.61 6.23
C PRO A 23 12.00 3.27 4.82
N LEU A 24 11.09 3.38 3.85
CA LEU A 24 11.43 3.02 2.48
C LEU A 24 12.24 4.17 1.86
N ASP A 25 13.29 3.87 1.10
CA ASP A 25 14.05 4.87 0.31
C ASP A 25 13.28 5.25 -0.97
N TYR A 26 12.06 5.72 -0.76
CA TYR A 26 11.14 6.23 -1.76
C TYR A 26 10.59 7.56 -1.25
N PRO A 27 10.23 8.47 -2.15
CA PRO A 27 9.62 9.72 -1.75
C PRO A 27 8.22 9.46 -1.15
N LYS A 28 7.90 10.22 -0.11
CA LYS A 28 6.59 10.20 0.55
C LYS A 28 5.60 11.13 -0.14
N THR A 29 4.33 10.82 0.02
CA THR A 29 3.20 11.61 -0.47
C THR A 29 2.15 11.79 0.61
N SER A 30 1.27 12.77 0.43
CA SER A 30 0.12 13.03 1.32
C SER A 30 -0.98 11.98 1.24
N ILE A 31 -0.94 11.08 0.26
CA ILE A 31 -1.94 10.04 0.03
C ILE A 31 -1.48 8.70 0.59
N TYR A 32 -2.34 8.06 1.39
CA TYR A 32 -2.15 6.69 1.82
C TYR A 32 -2.93 5.71 0.93
N TYR A 33 -2.27 4.66 0.43
CA TYR A 33 -2.91 3.57 -0.30
C TYR A 33 -2.28 2.20 0.01
N ASN A 34 -3.04 1.29 0.62
CA ASN A 34 -2.64 -0.11 0.77
C ASN A 34 -3.28 -0.94 -0.36
N PRO A 35 -2.49 -1.63 -1.21
CA PRO A 35 -3.05 -2.34 -2.36
C PRO A 35 -3.87 -3.55 -1.93
N GLU A 36 -5.08 -3.61 -2.48
CA GLU A 36 -6.01 -4.73 -2.36
C GLU A 36 -5.92 -5.65 -3.59
N ARG A 37 -6.46 -6.87 -3.45
CA ARG A 37 -6.52 -7.82 -4.55
C ARG A 37 -7.41 -7.27 -5.67
N PRO A 38 -6.90 -7.16 -6.91
CA PRO A 38 -7.73 -6.70 -8.02
C PRO A 38 -8.86 -7.71 -8.30
N PRO A 39 -10.02 -7.24 -8.80
CA PRO A 39 -11.13 -8.11 -9.12
C PRO A 39 -10.77 -9.09 -10.24
N ILE A 40 -11.41 -10.27 -10.24
CA ILE A 40 -11.08 -11.42 -11.12
C ILE A 40 -11.17 -11.09 -12.62
N ASN A 41 -11.95 -10.07 -12.96
CA ASN A 41 -12.22 -9.56 -14.31
C ASN A 41 -11.32 -8.36 -14.72
N ALA A 42 -10.26 -8.05 -13.97
CA ALA A 42 -9.26 -7.10 -14.43
C ALA A 42 -8.42 -7.72 -15.57
N ASP A 43 -7.99 -6.91 -16.56
CA ASP A 43 -7.13 -7.28 -17.71
C ASP A 43 -5.77 -7.92 -17.33
N PHE A 44 -5.50 -8.10 -16.03
CA PHE A 44 -4.22 -8.42 -15.41
C PHE A 44 -4.33 -9.54 -14.35
N THR A 45 -4.99 -10.65 -14.68
CA THR A 45 -5.14 -11.82 -13.79
C THR A 45 -3.82 -12.55 -13.52
N ASP A 46 -2.81 -12.35 -14.37
CA ASP A 46 -1.48 -12.96 -14.24
C ASP A 46 -0.65 -12.15 -13.24
N ILE A 47 -0.41 -12.71 -12.05
CA ILE A 47 0.24 -12.02 -10.90
C ILE A 47 1.72 -11.66 -11.18
N LYS A 48 2.31 -12.17 -12.27
CA LYS A 48 3.70 -11.87 -12.61
C LYS A 48 3.83 -10.46 -13.16
N ILE A 49 4.62 -9.65 -12.47
CA ILE A 49 4.88 -8.25 -12.82
C ILE A 49 5.38 -8.07 -14.26
N THR A 50 6.17 -9.02 -14.78
CA THR A 50 6.70 -9.01 -16.15
C THR A 50 5.60 -9.01 -17.20
N ASP A 51 4.58 -9.83 -16.99
CA ASP A 51 3.51 -10.06 -17.96
C ASP A 51 2.55 -8.86 -17.95
N ILE A 52 2.29 -8.31 -16.76
CA ILE A 52 1.50 -7.10 -16.55
C ILE A 52 2.16 -5.89 -17.23
N LEU A 53 3.48 -5.72 -17.05
CA LEU A 53 4.25 -4.65 -17.70
C LEU A 53 4.22 -4.78 -19.22
N ALA A 54 4.43 -5.99 -19.76
CA ALA A 54 4.41 -6.24 -21.19
C ALA A 54 3.05 -5.92 -21.82
N LYS A 55 1.95 -6.38 -21.19
CA LYS A 55 0.57 -6.08 -21.63
C LYS A 55 0.28 -4.58 -21.61
N PHE A 56 0.68 -3.88 -20.55
CA PHE A 56 0.48 -2.45 -20.44
C PHE A 56 1.26 -1.68 -21.52
N ASN A 57 2.54 -1.98 -21.70
CA ASN A 57 3.39 -1.34 -22.71
C ASN A 57 2.82 -1.52 -24.12
N LYS A 58 2.48 -2.77 -24.50
CA LYS A 58 1.88 -3.09 -25.80
C LYS A 58 0.59 -2.31 -26.06
N LYS A 59 -0.27 -2.15 -25.06
CA LYS A 59 -1.52 -1.37 -25.21
C LYS A 59 -1.20 0.11 -25.38
N MET A 60 -0.30 0.67 -24.58
CA MET A 60 0.06 2.09 -24.59
C MET A 60 0.74 2.54 -25.88
N GLU A 61 1.49 1.68 -26.59
CA GLU A 61 2.11 2.00 -27.89
C GLU A 61 1.12 2.58 -28.92
N SER A 62 -0.13 2.09 -28.91
CA SER A 62 -1.17 2.61 -29.80
C SER A 62 -1.65 4.02 -29.42
N PHE A 63 -1.62 4.36 -28.12
CA PHE A 63 -2.24 5.58 -27.58
C PHE A 63 -1.24 6.73 -27.40
N VAL A 64 -0.01 6.44 -26.99
CA VAL A 64 1.00 7.46 -26.66
C VAL A 64 2.26 7.34 -27.50
N THR A 65 3.05 8.40 -27.62
CA THR A 65 4.37 8.37 -28.29
C THR A 65 5.43 7.78 -27.35
N THR A 66 5.37 8.15 -26.07
CA THR A 66 6.29 7.64 -25.04
C THR A 66 5.47 7.16 -23.85
N ASN A 67 5.76 5.93 -23.41
CA ASN A 67 5.30 5.37 -22.15
C ASN A 67 6.53 4.93 -21.34
N LYS A 68 6.73 5.53 -20.17
CA LYS A 68 7.87 5.26 -19.30
C LYS A 68 7.37 4.92 -17.89
N ILE A 69 7.81 3.78 -17.36
CA ILE A 69 7.61 3.42 -15.95
C ILE A 69 8.96 3.59 -15.25
N GLN A 70 9.02 4.53 -14.30
CA GLN A 70 10.22 4.84 -13.52
C GLN A 70 10.02 4.35 -12.09
N MET A 71 10.80 3.36 -11.66
CA MET A 71 10.86 2.99 -10.25
C MET A 71 11.52 4.12 -9.46
N MET A 72 10.98 4.43 -8.27
CA MET A 72 11.39 5.59 -7.47
C MET A 72 12.40 5.26 -6.37
N ARG A 73 12.76 3.98 -6.22
CA ARG A 73 13.76 3.55 -5.23
C ARG A 73 15.09 4.26 -5.51
N ASN A 74 15.60 5.01 -4.53
CA ASN A 74 16.83 5.79 -4.62
C ASN A 74 16.83 6.83 -5.77
N TYR A 75 15.65 7.25 -6.26
CA TYR A 75 15.53 8.20 -7.36
C TYR A 75 15.02 9.55 -6.86
N THR A 76 15.74 10.61 -7.21
CA THR A 76 15.34 11.98 -6.94
C THR A 76 14.63 12.58 -8.15
N ALA A 77 13.42 13.09 -7.92
CA ALA A 77 12.60 13.76 -8.94
C ALA A 77 13.32 14.97 -9.55
N LYS A 78 13.33 15.03 -10.89
CA LYS A 78 14.15 16.01 -11.62
C LYS A 78 13.37 17.24 -12.04
N ASN A 79 12.12 17.08 -12.43
CA ASN A 79 11.31 18.16 -13.00
C ASN A 79 10.09 18.49 -12.12
N PHE A 80 9.49 19.65 -12.37
CA PHE A 80 8.34 20.14 -11.63
C PHE A 80 7.17 19.14 -11.62
N ILE A 81 6.87 18.52 -12.77
CA ILE A 81 5.76 17.57 -12.93
C ILE A 81 5.95 16.33 -12.05
N GLU A 82 7.16 15.75 -12.04
CA GLU A 82 7.49 14.62 -11.17
C GLU A 82 7.36 15.00 -9.70
N LYS A 83 7.90 16.16 -9.31
CA LYS A 83 7.85 16.64 -7.92
C LYS A 83 6.41 16.89 -7.46
N LEU A 84 5.57 17.48 -8.31
CA LEU A 84 4.15 17.71 -8.04
C LEU A 84 3.39 16.39 -7.88
N ALA A 85 3.61 15.42 -8.78
CA ALA A 85 2.95 14.11 -8.71
C ALA A 85 3.33 13.36 -7.43
N ILE A 86 4.58 13.50 -6.99
CA ILE A 86 5.08 12.91 -5.74
C ILE A 86 4.43 13.58 -4.53
N ASP A 87 4.51 14.91 -4.42
CA ASP A 87 4.04 15.64 -3.25
C ASP A 87 2.53 15.42 -3.01
N THR A 88 1.76 15.49 -4.10
CA THR A 88 0.30 15.38 -4.04
C THR A 88 -0.19 13.93 -4.08
N GLY A 89 0.55 13.01 -4.70
CA GLY A 89 0.09 11.64 -4.96
C GLY A 89 -1.05 11.56 -5.98
N LYS A 90 -1.37 12.69 -6.62
CA LYS A 90 -2.44 12.80 -7.62
C LYS A 90 -1.84 12.68 -9.02
N ILE A 91 -2.70 12.36 -9.99
CA ILE A 91 -2.32 12.32 -11.39
C ILE A 91 -2.09 13.74 -11.89
N VAL A 92 -0.89 14.05 -12.34
CA VAL A 92 -0.60 15.32 -13.00
C VAL A 92 -0.92 15.16 -14.48
N PHE A 93 -1.85 15.96 -14.99
CA PHE A 93 -2.36 15.82 -16.35
C PHE A 93 -2.40 17.17 -17.07
N ILE A 94 -1.79 17.22 -18.25
CA ILE A 94 -1.83 18.36 -19.17
C ILE A 94 -2.35 17.84 -20.51
N PRO A 95 -3.62 18.13 -20.85
CA PRO A 95 -4.20 17.66 -22.11
C PRO A 95 -3.51 18.27 -23.32
N ASN A 96 -3.11 19.53 -23.25
CA ASN A 96 -2.43 20.23 -24.35
C ASN A 96 -1.51 21.33 -23.80
N THR A 97 -0.23 21.31 -24.15
CA THR A 97 0.77 22.31 -23.74
C THR A 97 0.64 23.65 -24.47
N ALA A 98 -0.12 23.71 -25.57
CA ALA A 98 -0.40 24.93 -26.31
C ALA A 98 -1.56 25.77 -25.71
N THR A 99 -2.30 25.21 -24.75
CA THR A 99 -3.40 25.89 -24.06
C THR A 99 -3.04 26.22 -22.63
N GLU A 100 -3.72 27.19 -22.03
CA GLU A 100 -3.63 27.42 -20.60
C GLU A 100 -4.04 26.17 -19.80
N LEU A 101 -3.50 26.05 -18.58
CA LEU A 101 -3.79 24.96 -17.66
C LEU A 101 -5.25 25.03 -17.19
N ASN A 102 -6.15 24.51 -18.01
CA ASN A 102 -7.59 24.43 -17.77
C ASN A 102 -7.98 22.98 -17.54
N ILE A 103 -7.68 22.47 -16.35
CA ILE A 103 -8.10 21.14 -15.93
C ILE A 103 -9.57 21.25 -15.49
N LYS A 104 -10.48 20.61 -16.24
CA LYS A 104 -11.92 20.64 -15.92
C LYS A 104 -12.14 20.26 -14.45
N THR A 105 -12.77 21.17 -13.71
CA THR A 105 -13.22 20.95 -12.33
C THR A 105 -14.68 20.55 -12.36
N GLY A 106 -14.95 19.28 -12.14
CA GLY A 106 -16.29 18.76 -11.90
C GLY A 106 -16.17 17.54 -10.99
N ASP A 107 -17.13 17.36 -10.09
CA ASP A 107 -17.15 16.23 -9.15
C ASP A 107 -17.37 14.88 -9.86
N ASP A 108 -17.69 14.90 -11.16
CA ASP A 108 -17.96 13.73 -12.00
C ASP A 108 -16.70 13.05 -12.59
N ILE A 109 -15.49 13.51 -12.29
CA ILE A 109 -14.26 12.83 -12.76
C ILE A 109 -13.83 11.84 -11.66
N PRO A 110 -14.02 10.52 -11.84
CA PRO A 110 -13.81 9.50 -10.80
C PRO A 110 -12.32 9.19 -10.54
N ILE A 111 -11.42 10.08 -10.97
CA ILE A 111 -9.97 9.86 -11.00
C ILE A 111 -9.31 10.99 -10.22
N ASN A 112 -8.36 10.65 -9.36
CA ASN A 112 -7.68 11.63 -8.51
C ASN A 112 -6.62 12.43 -9.30
N ILE A 113 -7.05 13.47 -10.00
CA ILE A 113 -6.23 14.34 -10.84
C ILE A 113 -5.89 15.64 -10.10
N CYS A 114 -4.65 16.14 -10.25
CA CYS A 114 -4.26 17.46 -9.77
C CYS A 114 -5.16 18.54 -10.38
N ARG A 115 -5.79 19.35 -9.55
CA ARG A 115 -6.55 20.54 -9.94
C ARG A 115 -5.60 21.74 -10.03
N LYS A 116 -6.05 22.83 -10.65
CA LYS A 116 -5.24 24.06 -10.77
C LYS A 116 -4.73 24.57 -9.41
N ASN A 117 -5.53 24.45 -8.35
CA ASN A 117 -5.11 24.84 -7.00
C ASN A 117 -3.95 23.98 -6.47
N ASP A 118 -3.93 22.67 -6.76
CA ASP A 118 -2.81 21.80 -6.36
C ASP A 118 -1.48 22.29 -6.98
N TRP A 119 -1.52 22.78 -8.22
CA TRP A 119 -0.34 23.36 -8.88
C TRP A 119 0.09 24.67 -8.24
N ILE A 120 -0.86 25.55 -7.91
CA ILE A 120 -0.61 26.84 -7.27
C ILE A 120 0.01 26.64 -5.88
N ASP A 121 -0.60 25.78 -5.07
CA ASP A 121 -0.17 25.52 -3.70
C ASP A 121 1.22 24.89 -3.68
N PHE A 122 1.47 23.96 -4.60
CA PHE A 122 2.78 23.34 -4.75
C PHE A 122 3.85 24.32 -5.24
N GLU A 123 3.53 25.18 -6.22
CA GLU A 123 4.44 26.22 -6.70
C GLU A 123 4.83 27.20 -5.60
N LYS A 124 3.85 27.65 -4.79
CA LYS A 124 4.10 28.48 -3.61
C LYS A 124 5.00 27.79 -2.60
N LYS A 125 4.70 26.52 -2.29
CA LYS A 125 5.49 25.71 -1.34
C LYS A 125 6.92 25.49 -1.82
N LEU A 126 7.12 25.23 -3.11
CA LEU A 126 8.42 24.88 -3.67
C LEU A 126 9.32 26.11 -3.88
N ASN A 127 8.76 27.20 -4.41
CA ASN A 127 9.53 28.34 -4.91
C ASN A 127 9.25 29.67 -4.18
N ASN A 128 8.34 29.69 -3.20
CA ASN A 128 7.87 30.91 -2.51
C ASN A 128 7.31 31.98 -3.48
N THR A 129 6.70 31.53 -4.57
CA THR A 129 6.14 32.41 -5.62
C THR A 129 4.97 33.23 -5.09
N GLN A 130 4.99 34.55 -5.28
CA GLN A 130 3.88 35.43 -4.88
C GLN A 130 2.66 35.27 -5.80
N ASP A 131 1.47 35.56 -5.28
CA ASP A 131 0.19 35.43 -6.00
C ASP A 131 0.18 36.16 -7.36
N THR A 132 0.78 37.35 -7.40
CA THR A 132 0.87 38.18 -8.61
C THR A 132 1.69 37.53 -9.75
N TYR A 133 2.59 36.61 -9.42
CA TYR A 133 3.47 35.94 -10.39
C TYR A 133 3.09 34.48 -10.67
N ILE A 134 2.06 33.94 -10.00
CA ILE A 134 1.74 32.51 -10.06
C ILE A 134 1.38 32.05 -11.48
N ASN A 135 0.54 32.79 -12.19
CA ASN A 135 0.13 32.43 -13.55
C ASN A 135 1.31 32.49 -14.52
N LYS A 136 2.26 33.42 -14.29
CA LYS A 136 3.49 33.52 -15.07
C LYS A 136 4.36 32.28 -14.85
N ALA A 137 4.57 31.87 -13.59
CA ALA A 137 5.33 30.68 -13.25
C ALA A 137 4.72 29.41 -13.88
N LEU A 138 3.41 29.20 -13.74
CA LEU A 138 2.72 28.06 -14.35
C LEU A 138 2.82 28.06 -15.88
N SER A 139 2.75 29.23 -16.51
CA SER A 139 2.90 29.37 -17.97
C SER A 139 4.32 29.01 -18.42
N THR A 140 5.35 29.36 -17.66
CA THR A 140 6.75 28.98 -17.94
C THR A 140 6.89 27.46 -18.04
N TYR A 141 6.28 26.69 -17.14
CA TYR A 141 6.33 25.23 -17.21
C TYR A 141 5.66 24.67 -18.48
N MET A 142 4.58 25.28 -18.96
CA MET A 142 3.94 24.86 -20.22
C MET A 142 4.85 25.16 -21.41
N VAL A 143 5.52 26.32 -21.42
CA VAL A 143 6.49 26.70 -22.45
C VAL A 143 7.67 25.73 -22.48
N GLU A 144 8.26 25.41 -21.32
CA GLU A 144 9.36 24.44 -21.22
C GLU A 144 9.00 23.05 -21.76
N LEU A 145 7.77 22.59 -21.51
CA LEU A 145 7.28 21.32 -22.04
C LEU A 145 7.10 21.38 -23.56
N LYS A 146 6.55 22.49 -24.07
CA LYS A 146 6.39 22.73 -25.50
C LYS A 146 7.74 22.76 -26.23
N GLU A 147 8.74 23.44 -25.67
CA GLU A 147 10.11 23.47 -26.20
C GLU A 147 10.76 22.07 -26.24
N LYS A 148 10.40 21.20 -25.30
CA LYS A 148 10.79 19.77 -25.31
C LYS A 148 9.96 18.90 -26.26
N GLY A 149 9.09 19.50 -27.08
CA GLY A 149 8.27 18.81 -28.07
C GLY A 149 7.09 18.03 -27.48
N VAL A 150 6.74 18.27 -26.21
CA VAL A 150 5.61 17.61 -25.55
C VAL A 150 4.31 18.30 -25.96
N PHE A 151 3.39 17.57 -26.59
CA PHE A 151 2.05 18.05 -26.93
C PHE A 151 1.07 17.83 -25.77
N SER A 152 1.05 16.61 -25.20
CA SER A 152 0.24 16.27 -24.03
C SER A 152 1.00 15.33 -23.12
N ILE A 153 0.79 15.43 -21.81
CA ILE A 153 1.48 14.61 -20.81
C ILE A 153 0.57 14.21 -19.66
N ALA A 154 0.76 13.00 -19.16
CA ALA A 154 0.24 12.55 -17.89
C ALA A 154 1.32 11.85 -17.06
N VAL A 155 1.36 12.12 -15.76
CA VAL A 155 2.21 11.42 -14.79
C VAL A 155 1.32 10.82 -13.73
N VAL A 156 1.28 9.49 -13.68
CA VAL A 156 0.45 8.71 -12.75
C VAL A 156 1.35 8.12 -11.67
N PRO A 157 1.18 8.52 -10.39
CA PRO A 157 1.94 7.92 -9.30
C PRO A 157 1.43 6.51 -8.98
N VAL A 158 2.38 5.61 -8.73
CA VAL A 158 2.14 4.26 -8.21
C VAL A 158 2.44 4.33 -6.72
N ILE A 159 1.41 4.21 -5.89
CA ILE A 159 1.50 4.43 -4.44
C ILE A 159 1.50 3.09 -3.71
N TYR A 160 2.30 2.98 -2.65
CA TYR A 160 2.26 1.92 -1.64
C TYR A 160 2.37 2.55 -0.25
N ARG A 161 1.34 2.38 0.58
CA ARG A 161 1.16 3.13 1.83
C ARG A 161 1.26 4.64 1.55
N GLU A 162 2.17 5.35 2.20
CA GLU A 162 2.45 6.77 1.98
C GLU A 162 3.60 7.03 0.98
N TYR A 163 4.08 6.00 0.27
CA TYR A 163 5.24 6.10 -0.62
C TYR A 163 4.86 6.05 -2.09
N VAL A 164 5.49 6.89 -2.91
CA VAL A 164 5.42 6.78 -4.37
C VAL A 164 6.52 5.83 -4.83
N VAL A 165 6.15 4.61 -5.21
CA VAL A 165 7.09 3.53 -5.55
C VAL A 165 7.49 3.52 -7.03
N ALA A 166 6.65 4.08 -7.89
CA ALA A 166 6.94 4.30 -9.30
C ALA A 166 6.17 5.52 -9.84
N LEU A 167 6.65 6.10 -10.94
CA LEU A 167 5.92 7.07 -11.74
C LEU A 167 5.72 6.51 -13.15
N ILE A 168 4.48 6.58 -13.65
CA ILE A 168 4.15 6.22 -15.03
C ILE A 168 3.96 7.51 -15.82
N THR A 169 4.86 7.78 -16.75
CA THR A 169 4.85 8.96 -17.61
C THR A 169 4.37 8.59 -19.00
N LEU A 170 3.30 9.25 -19.42
CA LEU A 170 2.67 9.12 -20.73
C LEU A 170 2.81 10.43 -21.49
N VAL A 171 3.39 10.40 -22.70
CA VAL A 171 3.61 11.61 -23.51
C VAL A 171 3.18 11.36 -24.94
N ASN A 172 2.48 12.33 -25.52
CA ASN A 172 2.38 12.51 -26.96
C ASN A 172 3.20 13.71 -27.37
N ASP A 173 3.93 13.57 -28.47
CA ASP A 173 4.66 14.66 -29.09
C ASP A 173 3.79 15.37 -30.14
N TYR A 174 4.29 16.50 -30.63
CA TYR A 174 3.60 17.27 -31.69
C TYR A 174 3.53 16.51 -33.03
N LYS A 175 4.30 15.44 -33.24
CA LYS A 175 4.17 14.60 -34.45
C LYS A 175 2.90 13.76 -34.41
N LYS A 176 2.59 13.15 -33.25
CA LYS A 176 1.35 12.40 -33.05
C LYS A 176 0.15 13.33 -32.86
N ALA A 177 0.35 14.47 -32.19
CA ALA A 177 -0.66 15.52 -31.95
C ALA A 177 -2.00 15.00 -31.39
N LYS A 178 -1.96 13.92 -30.61
CA LYS A 178 -3.14 13.34 -29.93
C LYS A 178 -3.11 13.69 -28.45
N LEU A 179 -4.27 13.99 -27.90
CA LEU A 179 -4.43 14.21 -26.46
C LEU A 179 -4.32 12.85 -25.75
N VAL A 180 -3.66 12.81 -24.60
CA VAL A 180 -3.95 11.78 -23.60
C VAL A 180 -5.34 12.08 -23.03
N ASP A 181 -6.30 11.18 -23.22
CA ASP A 181 -7.67 11.37 -22.75
C ASP A 181 -7.95 10.67 -21.41
N TYR A 182 -9.12 10.92 -20.83
CA TYR A 182 -9.53 10.34 -19.55
C TYR A 182 -9.64 8.80 -19.57
N SER A 183 -9.91 8.18 -20.72
CA SER A 183 -9.99 6.73 -20.82
C SER A 183 -8.61 6.09 -20.65
N ILE A 184 -7.58 6.72 -21.24
CA ILE A 184 -6.17 6.35 -21.05
C ILE A 184 -5.77 6.54 -19.59
N LEU A 185 -6.10 7.70 -18.99
CA LEU A 185 -5.79 7.97 -17.58
C LEU A 185 -6.42 6.94 -16.65
N LYS A 186 -7.71 6.61 -16.85
CA LYS A 186 -8.43 5.63 -16.04
C LYS A 186 -7.78 4.26 -16.13
N TYR A 187 -7.41 3.84 -17.34
CA TYR A 187 -6.74 2.57 -17.55
C TYR A 187 -5.35 2.54 -16.87
N THR A 188 -4.59 3.63 -16.96
CA THR A 188 -3.27 3.72 -16.32
C THR A 188 -3.35 3.79 -14.80
N GLU A 189 -4.36 4.44 -14.23
CA GLU A 189 -4.63 4.41 -12.78
C GLU A 189 -5.02 3.01 -12.30
N GLN A 190 -5.84 2.27 -13.07
CA GLN A 190 -6.13 0.87 -12.75
C GLN A 190 -4.85 0.01 -12.79
N PHE A 191 -4.03 0.21 -13.82
CA PHE A 191 -2.74 -0.46 -13.92
C PHE A 191 -1.82 -0.11 -12.75
N SER A 192 -1.77 1.14 -12.28
CA SER A 192 -0.92 1.52 -11.14
C SER A 192 -1.30 0.74 -9.87
N LYS A 193 -2.60 0.58 -9.60
CA LYS A 193 -3.11 -0.21 -8.47
C LYS A 193 -2.72 -1.69 -8.55
N ILE A 194 -2.82 -2.26 -9.74
CA ILE A 194 -2.46 -3.67 -10.02
C ILE A 194 -0.95 -3.87 -9.93
N MET A 195 -0.18 -2.92 -10.43
CA MET A 195 1.28 -2.91 -10.33
C MET A 195 1.71 -2.92 -8.85
N THR A 196 1.15 -2.03 -8.02
CA THR A 196 1.44 -2.02 -6.57
C THR A 196 1.10 -3.36 -5.92
N TYR A 197 -0.08 -3.93 -6.21
CA TYR A 197 -0.48 -5.22 -5.68
C TYR A 197 0.51 -6.34 -6.05
N SER A 198 0.93 -6.36 -7.32
CA SER A 198 1.87 -7.36 -7.85
C SER A 198 3.26 -7.21 -7.26
N LEU A 199 3.73 -5.97 -7.04
CA LEU A 199 4.99 -5.71 -6.33
C LEU A 199 4.93 -6.22 -4.88
N LYS A 200 3.83 -5.96 -4.17
CA LYS A 200 3.62 -6.46 -2.80
C LYS A 200 3.64 -7.98 -2.75
N HIS A 201 2.90 -8.65 -3.63
CA HIS A 201 2.79 -10.11 -3.63
C HIS A 201 4.06 -10.79 -4.15
N GLY A 202 4.75 -10.17 -5.11
CA GLY A 202 6.07 -10.57 -5.59
C GLY A 202 7.19 -10.39 -4.57
N GLY A 203 6.89 -9.82 -3.40
CA GLY A 203 7.85 -9.65 -2.32
C GLY A 203 8.87 -8.53 -2.55
N TYR A 204 8.58 -7.59 -3.44
CA TYR A 204 9.43 -6.44 -3.73
C TYR A 204 9.71 -5.60 -2.47
N PHE A 205 8.74 -5.55 -1.55
CA PHE A 205 8.82 -4.84 -0.26
C PHE A 205 9.27 -5.72 0.93
N LYS A 206 9.76 -6.96 0.69
CA LYS A 206 10.10 -7.91 1.79
C LYS A 206 11.30 -7.47 2.62
N ALA A 207 12.29 -6.81 2.01
CA ALA A 207 13.47 -6.30 2.72
C ALA A 207 13.14 -5.16 3.71
N GLU A 208 11.87 -4.76 3.77
CA GLU A 208 11.39 -3.53 4.39
C GLU A 208 10.40 -3.80 5.53
N ILE A 209 9.99 -5.07 5.68
CA ILE A 209 9.31 -5.58 6.88
C ILE A 209 10.42 -5.76 7.91
N GLY A 210 10.41 -4.96 8.98
CA GLY A 210 11.37 -5.13 10.07
C GLY A 210 11.33 -6.58 10.58
N ASN A 211 12.45 -7.04 11.15
CA ASN A 211 12.53 -8.38 11.74
C ASN A 211 11.30 -8.65 12.61
N LYS A 212 10.75 -9.87 12.51
CA LYS A 212 9.64 -10.31 13.36
C LYS A 212 9.98 -9.95 14.81
N ILE A 213 9.12 -9.15 15.44
CA ILE A 213 9.22 -8.89 16.87
C ILE A 213 8.64 -10.12 17.56
N GLU A 214 9.47 -10.78 18.36
CA GLU A 214 8.98 -11.77 19.30
C GLU A 214 8.40 -11.03 20.52
N HIS A 215 7.13 -11.27 20.81
CA HIS A 215 6.45 -10.75 21.97
C HIS A 215 5.95 -11.91 22.83
N GLU A 216 6.66 -12.17 23.93
CA GLU A 216 6.24 -13.15 24.93
C GLU A 216 5.11 -12.56 25.79
N THR A 217 4.04 -13.32 25.96
CA THR A 217 2.97 -12.99 26.90
C THR A 217 2.37 -14.25 27.55
N LYS A 218 1.41 -14.04 28.45
CA LYS A 218 0.73 -15.07 29.24
C LYS A 218 -0.57 -15.52 28.59
N MET A 219 -0.78 -16.83 28.55
CA MET A 219 -2.02 -17.44 28.11
C MET A 219 -3.09 -17.29 29.21
N PHE A 220 -4.25 -16.75 28.87
CA PHE A 220 -5.39 -16.63 29.78
C PHE A 220 -6.24 -17.90 29.79
N ASP A 221 -6.62 -18.37 28.60
CA ASP A 221 -7.42 -19.57 28.40
C ASP A 221 -7.00 -20.29 27.11
N ILE A 222 -7.34 -21.57 27.01
CA ILE A 222 -7.06 -22.39 25.82
C ILE A 222 -8.15 -23.41 25.54
N SER A 223 -8.29 -23.73 24.26
CA SER A 223 -9.04 -24.87 23.73
C SER A 223 -8.30 -25.43 22.51
N PRO A 224 -8.66 -26.62 22.00
CA PRO A 224 -8.09 -27.15 20.77
C PRO A 224 -8.31 -26.27 19.53
N GLY A 225 -9.31 -25.37 19.56
CA GLY A 225 -9.61 -24.46 18.45
C GLY A 225 -9.00 -23.06 18.58
N GLY A 226 -8.33 -22.74 19.68
CA GLY A 226 -7.77 -21.41 19.90
C GLY A 226 -7.53 -21.07 21.35
N LEU A 227 -6.97 -19.89 21.60
CA LEU A 227 -6.55 -19.42 22.93
C LEU A 227 -6.93 -17.94 23.14
N SER A 228 -6.83 -17.49 24.38
CA SER A 228 -6.83 -16.07 24.72
C SER A 228 -5.54 -15.73 25.46
N ILE A 229 -5.01 -14.52 25.26
CA ILE A 229 -3.83 -14.00 25.98
C ILE A 229 -4.19 -12.77 26.79
N LEU A 230 -3.44 -12.54 27.85
CA LEU A 230 -3.43 -11.26 28.57
C LEU A 230 -2.45 -10.30 27.88
N SER A 231 -2.75 -9.01 27.94
CA SER A 231 -1.83 -7.97 27.54
C SER A 231 -1.79 -6.86 28.58
N ASP A 232 -0.57 -6.45 28.90
CA ASP A 232 -0.26 -5.52 29.98
C ASP A 232 0.22 -4.16 29.41
N GLY A 233 0.18 -3.96 28.08
CA GLY A 233 0.74 -2.78 27.43
C GLY A 233 0.21 -2.49 26.03
N PRO A 234 0.58 -1.32 25.44
CA PRO A 234 -0.02 -0.81 24.22
C PRO A 234 0.42 -1.54 22.94
N LEU A 235 1.47 -2.35 22.99
CA LEU A 235 2.08 -2.95 21.80
C LEU A 235 1.09 -3.76 20.95
N LEU A 236 0.28 -4.62 21.58
CA LEU A 236 -0.68 -5.45 20.86
C LEU A 236 -1.83 -4.62 20.29
N GLU A 237 -2.19 -3.54 20.95
CA GLU A 237 -3.22 -2.60 20.48
C GLU A 237 -2.76 -1.83 19.25
N GLU A 238 -1.48 -1.45 19.20
CA GLU A 238 -0.89 -0.77 18.03
C GLU A 238 -0.64 -1.71 16.85
N LYS A 239 -0.39 -3.00 17.12
CA LYS A 239 0.12 -3.97 16.13
C LYS A 239 -0.92 -4.95 15.60
N LEU A 240 -2.03 -5.16 16.31
CA LEU A 240 -3.04 -6.15 15.92
C LEU A 240 -4.31 -5.49 15.41
N THR A 241 -4.70 -5.85 14.19
CA THR A 241 -6.01 -5.56 13.61
C THR A 241 -6.85 -6.83 13.59
N ILE A 242 -8.14 -6.74 13.93
CA ILE A 242 -9.06 -7.88 13.84
C ILE A 242 -8.90 -8.55 12.45
N ASP A 243 -8.91 -9.87 12.45
CA ASP A 243 -8.66 -10.75 11.32
C ASP A 243 -7.20 -10.94 10.89
N ASP A 244 -6.24 -10.32 11.58
CA ASP A 244 -4.81 -10.57 11.34
C ASP A 244 -4.44 -12.04 11.61
N ASN A 245 -3.61 -12.60 10.73
CA ASN A 245 -3.02 -13.92 10.89
C ASN A 245 -1.64 -13.77 11.54
N ILE A 246 -1.42 -14.45 12.65
CA ILE A 246 -0.24 -14.32 13.51
C ILE A 246 0.32 -15.71 13.76
N GLU A 247 1.62 -15.87 13.52
CA GLU A 247 2.34 -17.05 13.96
C GLU A 247 2.58 -16.95 15.47
N MET A 248 2.34 -18.07 16.17
CA MET A 248 2.52 -18.16 17.62
C MET A 248 3.26 -19.44 17.98
N GLU A 249 4.10 -19.37 19.01
CA GLU A 249 4.67 -20.52 19.68
C GLU A 249 4.05 -20.66 21.08
N LEU A 250 3.32 -21.74 21.30
CA LEU A 250 2.75 -22.08 22.60
C LEU A 250 3.79 -22.84 23.41
N ASN A 251 4.15 -22.31 24.58
CA ASN A 251 5.17 -22.88 25.44
C ASN A 251 4.53 -23.61 26.62
N PHE A 252 4.49 -24.94 26.53
CA PHE A 252 4.17 -25.84 27.65
C PHE A 252 5.48 -26.42 28.21
N GLU A 253 5.51 -26.76 29.51
CA GLU A 253 6.72 -27.20 30.24
C GLU A 253 7.62 -28.16 29.46
N ASN A 254 7.03 -29.16 28.79
CA ASN A 254 7.77 -30.21 28.06
C ASN A 254 7.58 -30.16 26.54
N LYS A 255 6.87 -29.16 26.01
CA LYS A 255 6.51 -29.12 24.58
C LYS A 255 6.27 -27.70 24.08
N LYS A 256 6.89 -27.40 22.94
CA LYS A 256 6.60 -26.21 22.14
C LYS A 256 5.69 -26.58 20.99
N ILE A 257 4.67 -25.76 20.74
CA ILE A 257 3.71 -25.97 19.66
C ILE A 257 3.65 -24.72 18.80
N SER A 258 4.03 -24.84 17.53
CA SER A 258 3.90 -23.75 16.56
C SER A 258 2.52 -23.78 15.92
N VAL A 259 1.82 -22.64 15.93
CA VAL A 259 0.49 -22.49 15.34
C VAL A 259 0.41 -21.23 14.49
N LEU A 260 -0.41 -21.27 13.43
CA LEU A 260 -0.91 -20.07 12.77
C LEU A 260 -2.29 -19.75 13.33
N SER A 261 -2.48 -18.53 13.82
CA SER A 261 -3.69 -18.11 14.52
C SER A 261 -4.29 -16.86 13.89
N LYS A 262 -5.62 -16.75 13.87
CA LYS A 262 -6.34 -15.53 13.49
C LYS A 262 -6.73 -14.75 14.73
N TYR A 263 -6.46 -13.45 14.76
CA TYR A 263 -7.00 -12.56 15.79
C TYR A 263 -8.48 -12.32 15.54
N VAL A 264 -9.36 -12.67 16.50
CA VAL A 264 -10.81 -12.67 16.27
C VAL A 264 -11.60 -11.74 17.21
N ARG A 265 -11.03 -11.33 18.35
CA ARG A 265 -11.73 -10.44 19.30
C ARG A 265 -10.82 -9.83 20.36
N LYS A 266 -11.18 -8.62 20.80
CA LYS A 266 -10.69 -7.95 22.01
C LYS A 266 -11.77 -7.98 23.09
N GLN A 267 -11.38 -8.17 24.35
CA GLN A 267 -12.26 -7.97 25.51
C GLN A 267 -11.52 -7.19 26.59
N GLU A 268 -12.22 -6.25 27.22
CA GLU A 268 -11.69 -5.50 28.36
C GLU A 268 -12.18 -6.14 29.65
N LYS A 269 -11.26 -6.45 30.57
CA LYS A 269 -11.60 -7.03 31.87
C LYS A 269 -10.78 -6.37 32.98
N LEU A 270 -11.44 -5.51 33.75
CA LEU A 270 -10.83 -4.70 34.82
C LEU A 270 -9.68 -3.83 34.28
N LEU A 271 -8.43 -4.22 34.56
CA LEU A 271 -7.21 -3.52 34.17
C LEU A 271 -6.47 -4.19 33.00
N ASN A 272 -6.94 -5.36 32.53
CA ASN A 272 -6.27 -6.15 31.52
C ASN A 272 -7.08 -6.20 30.23
N LEU A 273 -6.36 -6.21 29.10
CA LEU A 273 -6.92 -6.49 27.79
C LEU A 273 -6.73 -7.96 27.46
N ILE A 274 -7.81 -8.63 27.05
CA ILE A 274 -7.83 -10.03 26.63
C ILE A 274 -7.98 -10.09 25.12
N TYR A 275 -6.99 -10.68 24.45
CA TYR A 275 -7.01 -10.87 23.00
C TYR A 275 -7.29 -12.34 22.69
N GLY A 276 -8.35 -12.59 21.92
CA GLY A 276 -8.79 -13.94 21.54
C GLY A 276 -8.35 -14.31 20.14
N PHE A 277 -7.81 -15.53 20.01
CA PHE A 277 -7.31 -16.08 18.75
C PHE A 277 -7.93 -17.43 18.43
N MET A 278 -8.06 -17.70 17.14
CA MET A 278 -8.53 -18.97 16.58
C MET A 278 -7.40 -19.64 15.83
N PHE A 279 -7.13 -20.93 16.07
CA PHE A 279 -6.12 -21.66 15.31
C PHE A 279 -6.60 -21.91 13.89
N ILE A 280 -5.79 -21.50 12.91
CA ILE A 280 -6.00 -21.74 11.48
C ILE A 280 -5.21 -22.98 11.05
N ASN A 281 -4.01 -23.14 11.58
CA ASN A 281 -3.13 -24.27 11.29
C ASN A 281 -2.46 -24.76 12.57
N ILE A 282 -2.66 -26.04 12.87
CA ILE A 282 -2.07 -26.79 13.99
C ILE A 282 -1.94 -28.26 13.54
N SER A 283 -0.86 -28.93 13.92
CA SER A 283 -0.69 -30.35 13.60
C SER A 283 -1.72 -31.22 14.33
N ILE A 284 -2.03 -32.39 13.80
CA ILE A 284 -2.99 -33.32 14.43
C ILE A 284 -2.46 -33.80 15.78
N GLU A 285 -1.15 -34.02 15.87
CA GLU A 285 -0.45 -34.42 17.09
C GLU A 285 -0.55 -33.33 18.17
N ASP A 286 -0.40 -32.07 17.80
CA ASP A 286 -0.48 -30.92 18.70
C ASP A 286 -1.91 -30.61 19.14
N TYR A 287 -2.86 -30.69 18.20
CA TYR A 287 -4.28 -30.60 18.51
C TYR A 287 -4.69 -31.66 19.54
N SER A 288 -4.28 -32.92 19.31
CA SER A 288 -4.57 -34.05 20.21
C SER A 288 -3.92 -33.87 21.58
N PHE A 289 -2.70 -33.33 21.63
CA PHE A 289 -2.03 -33.01 22.88
C PHE A 289 -2.83 -31.98 23.71
N ILE A 290 -3.29 -30.89 23.09
CA ILE A 290 -4.08 -29.85 23.77
C ILE A 290 -5.41 -30.43 24.25
N GLU A 291 -6.11 -31.18 23.40
CA GLU A 291 -7.39 -31.81 23.74
C GLU A 291 -7.26 -32.76 24.93
N ASN A 292 -6.26 -33.64 24.93
CA ASN A 292 -6.05 -34.61 26.00
C ASN A 292 -5.58 -33.94 27.30
N ARG A 293 -4.76 -32.88 27.21
CA ARG A 293 -4.21 -32.22 28.40
C ARG A 293 -5.25 -31.36 29.13
N PHE A 294 -6.14 -30.70 28.40
CA PHE A 294 -7.03 -29.68 28.96
C PHE A 294 -8.50 -30.10 28.98
N ILE A 295 -8.98 -30.87 27.99
CA ILE A 295 -10.41 -31.19 27.88
C ILE A 295 -10.74 -32.57 28.45
N LYS A 296 -9.97 -33.61 28.12
CA LYS A 296 -10.29 -34.99 28.54
C LYS A 296 -9.77 -35.36 29.93
N LYS A 297 -9.73 -34.40 30.86
CA LYS A 297 -9.41 -34.69 32.27
C LYS A 297 -10.62 -35.19 33.03
#